data_AF-A0A7I7VS48-F1
#
_entry.id   AF-A0A7I7VS48-F1
#
_cell.length_a   1.000
_cell.length_b   1.000
_cell.length_c   1.000
_cell.angle_alpha   90.00
_cell.angle_beta   90.00
_cell.angle_gamma   90.00
#
_symmetry.space_group_name_H-M   'P 1'
#
loop_
_entity.id
_entity.type
_entity.pdbx_description
1 polymer ?
#
loop_
_entity_poly.entity_id
_entity_poly.type
_entity_poly.pdbx_seq_one_letter_code
_entity_poly.pdbx_strand_id
1 'polypeptide(L)'
;MPFSSRLRRCDFSVRQYNGAAGSGRPTATMRTVGSQVSADVQLAVAKPNSHYEVRLIQMPRESSAGCHAGAPGTAVAALNTDAVGTGAVTLSSPIMSGATGSWLAIESSHPHSQLPAEFYTTDFIAAI
;
A
#
# COMPACT_ATOMS: atom_id res chain seq x y z
N MET A 1 -3.45 -3.22 11.28
CA MET A 1 -2.93 -4.06 10.19
C MET A 1 -1.41 -4.00 10.21
N PRO A 2 -0.71 -5.13 10.40
CA PRO A 2 0.72 -5.24 10.29
C PRO A 2 1.17 -5.30 8.81
N PHE A 3 2.42 -4.93 8.58
CA PHE A 3 3.07 -4.96 7.27
C PHE A 3 4.31 -5.85 7.32
N SER A 4 4.61 -6.47 6.18
CA SER A 4 5.91 -7.08 5.91
C SER A 4 6.53 -6.48 4.66
N SER A 5 7.84 -6.61 4.58
CA SER A 5 8.64 -6.20 3.42
C SER A 5 8.56 -7.24 2.31
N ARG A 6 7.35 -7.50 1.81
CA ARG A 6 7.06 -8.40 0.70
C ARG A 6 6.52 -7.61 -0.47
N LEU A 7 7.16 -7.73 -1.64
CA LEU A 7 6.65 -7.13 -2.85
C LEU A 7 5.50 -8.01 -3.36
N ARG A 8 4.30 -7.45 -3.46
CA ARG A 8 3.12 -8.16 -3.96
C ARG A 8 2.65 -7.59 -5.29
N ARG A 9 2.14 -8.46 -6.14
CA ARG A 9 1.38 -8.08 -7.34
C ARG A 9 -0.03 -7.65 -6.92
N CYS A 10 -0.75 -7.11 -7.89
CA CYS A 10 -2.09 -6.57 -7.69
C CYS A 10 -3.16 -7.61 -7.32
N ASP A 11 -2.89 -8.90 -7.51
CA ASP A 11 -3.72 -10.04 -7.07
C ASP A 11 -3.32 -10.56 -5.68
N PHE A 12 -2.49 -9.79 -4.95
CA PHE A 12 -1.90 -10.16 -3.66
C PHE A 12 -0.85 -11.29 -3.72
N SER A 13 -0.51 -11.83 -4.88
CA SER A 13 0.57 -12.84 -4.99
C SER A 13 1.96 -12.22 -4.73
N VAL A 14 2.88 -12.97 -4.12
CA VAL A 14 4.23 -12.46 -3.81
C VAL A 14 5.12 -12.52 -5.04
N ARG A 15 5.84 -11.44 -5.34
CA ARG A 15 6.96 -11.45 -6.30
C ARG A 15 8.21 -11.98 -5.62
N GLN A 16 8.53 -13.24 -5.87
CA GLN A 16 9.72 -13.91 -5.33
C GLN A 16 11.04 -13.24 -5.76
N TYR A 17 12.10 -13.47 -4.98
CA TYR A 17 13.47 -13.00 -5.23
C TYR A 17 13.67 -11.47 -5.23
N ASN A 18 12.77 -10.73 -4.60
CA ASN A 18 12.93 -9.29 -4.37
C ASN A 18 13.15 -9.05 -2.88
N GLY A 19 14.38 -8.68 -2.51
CA GLY A 19 14.70 -8.25 -1.15
C GLY A 19 14.35 -6.77 -0.96
N ALA A 20 13.68 -6.42 0.13
CA ALA A 20 13.48 -5.03 0.49
C ALA A 20 14.72 -4.49 1.22
N ALA A 21 15.13 -3.27 0.91
CA ALA A 21 16.25 -2.61 1.56
C ALA A 21 15.84 -1.63 2.69
N GLY A 22 14.54 -1.45 2.93
CA GLY A 22 14.01 -0.40 3.81
C GLY A 22 13.85 -0.80 5.29
N SER A 23 14.10 0.15 6.19
CA SER A 23 13.96 0.00 7.65
C SER A 23 12.61 0.47 8.21
N GLY A 24 11.70 0.89 7.34
CA GLY A 24 10.39 1.42 7.72
C GLY A 24 9.59 0.46 8.59
N ARG A 25 8.75 1.04 9.44
CA ARG A 25 7.83 0.36 10.35
C ARG A 25 6.43 0.89 10.08
N PRO A 26 5.73 0.37 9.06
CA PRO A 26 4.38 0.81 8.77
C PRO A 26 3.36 0.09 9.63
N THR A 27 2.30 0.81 9.97
CA THR A 27 1.07 0.26 10.55
C THR A 27 -0.12 0.93 9.88
N ALA A 28 -1.25 0.25 9.85
CA ALA A 28 -2.48 0.84 9.32
C ALA A 28 -3.72 0.40 10.08
N THR A 29 -4.75 1.23 10.06
CA THR A 29 -6.10 0.87 10.49
C THR A 29 -7.02 1.01 9.29
N MET A 30 -7.72 -0.08 8.93
CA MET A 30 -8.68 -0.07 7.83
C MET A 30 -10.10 -0.15 8.37
N ARG A 31 -11.01 0.59 7.75
CA ARG A 31 -12.41 0.71 8.18
C ARG A 31 -13.33 0.72 6.97
N THR A 32 -14.46 0.02 7.08
CA THR A 32 -15.60 0.19 6.17
C THR A 32 -16.66 1.03 6.86
N VAL A 33 -17.14 2.06 6.17
CA VAL A 33 -18.28 2.88 6.61
C VAL A 33 -19.21 3.10 5.42
N GLY A 34 -20.42 2.54 5.49
CA GLY A 34 -21.37 2.57 4.38
C GLY A 34 -20.77 1.91 3.13
N SER A 35 -20.69 2.66 2.03
CA SER A 35 -20.12 2.20 0.76
C SER A 35 -18.67 2.65 0.53
N GLN A 36 -17.95 3.01 1.60
CA GLN A 36 -16.55 3.46 1.53
C GLN A 36 -15.66 2.52 2.34
N VAL A 37 -14.49 2.21 1.80
CA VAL A 37 -13.36 1.65 2.54
C VAL A 37 -12.31 2.75 2.72
N SER A 38 -11.83 2.94 3.94
CA SER A 38 -10.77 3.88 4.28
C SER A 38 -9.63 3.20 5.03
N ALA A 39 -8.44 3.76 4.91
CA ALA A 39 -7.26 3.31 5.63
C ALA A 39 -6.45 4.50 6.12
N ASP A 40 -6.15 4.50 7.41
CA ASP A 40 -5.19 5.41 8.03
C ASP A 40 -3.88 4.68 8.16
N VAL A 41 -2.85 5.21 7.51
CA VAL A 41 -1.53 4.60 7.41
C VAL A 41 -0.52 5.49 8.13
N GLN A 42 0.30 4.87 8.96
CA GLN A 42 1.44 5.51 9.61
C GLN A 42 2.71 4.76 9.21
N LEU A 43 3.77 5.51 8.95
CA LEU A 43 5.08 4.99 8.64
C LEU A 43 6.09 5.66 9.57
N ALA A 44 6.82 4.86 10.34
CA ALA A 44 7.89 5.33 11.21
C ALA A 44 9.23 4.70 10.82
N VAL A 45 10.34 5.33 11.21
CA VAL A 45 11.71 4.81 10.99
C VAL A 45 12.00 4.53 9.50
N ALA A 46 11.28 5.22 8.61
CA ALA A 46 11.54 5.21 7.19
C ALA A 46 12.67 6.18 6.86
N LYS A 47 13.08 6.23 5.59
CA LYS A 47 14.08 7.18 5.13
C LYS A 47 13.56 8.61 5.36
N PRO A 48 14.29 9.49 6.07
CA PRO A 48 13.84 10.87 6.29
C PRO A 48 13.61 11.66 5.00
N ASN A 49 12.71 12.65 5.05
CA ASN A 49 12.41 13.59 3.96
C ASN A 49 12.15 12.89 2.61
N SER A 50 11.54 11.71 2.64
CA SER A 50 11.31 10.86 1.46
C SER A 50 9.84 10.74 1.10
N HIS A 51 9.60 10.59 -0.20
CA HIS A 51 8.28 10.37 -0.76
C HIS A 51 8.01 8.87 -0.93
N TYR A 52 6.87 8.43 -0.43
CA TYR A 52 6.32 7.10 -0.63
C TYR A 52 4.94 7.21 -1.29
N GLU A 53 4.62 6.28 -2.17
CA GLU A 53 3.27 6.07 -2.68
C GLU A 53 2.58 5.00 -1.83
N VAL A 54 1.40 5.32 -1.33
CA VAL A 54 0.53 4.38 -0.62
C VAL A 54 -0.64 4.04 -1.50
N ARG A 55 -0.96 2.75 -1.62
CA ARG A 55 -2.09 2.25 -2.39
C ARG A 55 -3.01 1.40 -1.52
N LEU A 56 -4.30 1.71 -1.54
CA LEU A 56 -5.38 0.85 -1.07
C LEU A 56 -5.94 0.11 -2.27
N ILE A 57 -5.96 -1.22 -2.20
CA ILE A 57 -6.30 -2.08 -3.35
C ILE A 57 -7.41 -3.04 -2.91
N GLN A 58 -8.56 -3.01 -3.58
CA GLN A 58 -9.69 -3.89 -3.31
C GLN A 58 -9.60 -5.20 -4.10
N MET A 59 -10.09 -6.29 -3.49
CA MET A 59 -10.10 -7.68 -3.96
C MET A 59 -11.54 -8.18 -4.15
N PRO A 60 -11.80 -9.17 -5.03
CA PRO A 60 -10.84 -9.90 -5.86
C PRO A 60 -10.32 -9.07 -7.03
N ARG A 61 -9.12 -9.40 -7.51
CA ARG A 61 -8.48 -8.71 -8.63
C ARG A 61 -7.56 -9.65 -9.40
N GLU A 62 -7.66 -9.57 -10.73
CA GLU A 62 -6.74 -10.25 -11.64
C GLU A 62 -5.38 -9.55 -11.69
N SER A 63 -4.29 -10.33 -11.76
CA SER A 63 -2.93 -9.75 -11.80
C SER A 63 -2.69 -8.86 -13.03
N SER A 64 -3.40 -9.10 -14.14
CA SER A 64 -3.27 -8.34 -15.39
C SER A 64 -3.99 -6.98 -15.35
N ALA A 65 -4.94 -6.79 -14.43
CA ALA A 65 -5.76 -5.58 -14.35
C ALA A 65 -5.03 -4.37 -13.73
N GLY A 66 -3.78 -4.53 -13.31
CA GLY A 66 -2.97 -3.49 -12.66
C GLY A 66 -3.51 -3.08 -11.28
N CYS A 67 -2.90 -2.10 -10.61
CA CYS A 67 -3.40 -1.52 -9.36
C CYS A 67 -2.75 -0.15 -9.11
N HIS A 68 -2.53 0.60 -10.19
CA HIS A 68 -1.96 1.94 -10.16
C HIS A 68 -3.08 2.98 -9.99
N ALA A 69 -2.70 4.25 -9.84
CA ALA A 69 -3.67 5.35 -9.82
C ALA A 69 -4.61 5.29 -11.04
N GLY A 70 -5.91 5.39 -10.80
CA GLY A 70 -6.96 5.28 -11.82
C GLY A 70 -7.44 3.85 -12.11
N ALA A 71 -6.77 2.81 -11.62
CA ALA A 71 -7.29 1.45 -11.70
C ALA A 71 -8.54 1.29 -10.80
N PRO A 72 -9.59 0.56 -11.25
CA PRO A 72 -10.81 0.39 -10.45
C PRO A 72 -10.53 -0.11 -9.02
N GLY A 73 -11.22 0.42 -8.01
CA GLY A 73 -11.05 -0.04 -6.61
C GLY A 73 -9.62 0.07 -6.09
N THR A 74 -8.83 0.97 -6.68
CA THR A 74 -7.53 1.38 -6.18
C THR A 74 -7.61 2.85 -5.79
N ALA A 75 -7.25 3.18 -4.55
CA ALA A 75 -6.97 4.55 -4.15
C ALA A 75 -5.47 4.71 -3.91
N VAL A 76 -4.93 5.86 -4.28
CA VAL A 76 -3.51 6.16 -4.18
C VAL A 76 -3.33 7.50 -3.49
N ALA A 77 -2.34 7.59 -2.61
CA ALA A 77 -1.97 8.83 -1.94
C ALA A 77 -0.46 8.89 -1.72
N ALA A 78 0.07 10.12 -1.69
CA ALA A 78 1.44 10.36 -1.30
C ALA A 78 1.57 10.35 0.24
N LEU A 79 2.57 9.66 0.76
CA LEU A 79 3.04 9.75 2.14
C LEU A 79 4.45 10.33 2.11
N ASN A 80 4.60 11.52 2.67
CA ASN A 80 5.90 12.16 2.84
C ASN A 80 6.35 11.99 4.28
N THR A 81 7.58 11.53 4.48
CA THR A 81 8.17 11.46 5.81
C THR A 81 8.84 12.78 6.17
N ASP A 82 8.79 13.16 7.43
CA ASP A 82 9.53 14.29 7.99
C ASP A 82 11.03 14.00 8.17
N ALA A 83 11.73 14.93 8.84
CA ALA A 83 13.17 14.85 9.10
C ALA A 83 13.59 13.69 10.05
N VAL A 84 12.65 13.05 10.73
CA VAL A 84 12.90 11.89 11.59
C VAL A 84 12.34 10.58 11.00
N GLY A 85 11.89 10.61 9.74
CA GLY A 85 11.43 9.42 9.03
C GLY A 85 10.01 9.00 9.41
N THR A 86 9.18 9.93 9.92
CA THR A 86 7.78 9.68 10.26
C THR A 86 6.85 10.32 9.24
N GLY A 87 5.82 9.60 8.81
CA GLY A 87 4.77 10.13 7.93
C GLY A 87 3.45 9.42 8.16
N ALA A 88 2.36 10.07 7.78
CA ALA A 88 1.02 9.50 7.86
C ALA A 88 0.17 9.96 6.68
N VAL A 89 -0.79 9.13 6.29
CA VAL A 89 -1.76 9.47 5.24
C VAL A 89 -3.06 8.69 5.47
N THR A 90 -4.18 9.30 5.08
CA THR A 90 -5.48 8.63 5.03
C THR A 90 -5.90 8.47 3.58
N LEU A 91 -6.31 7.27 3.19
CA LEU A 91 -6.88 6.97 1.89
C LEU A 91 -8.34 6.56 2.06
N SER A 92 -9.18 6.90 1.09
CA SER A 92 -10.56 6.42 1.02
C SER A 92 -10.92 6.11 -0.42
N SER A 93 -11.77 5.10 -0.61
CA SER A 93 -12.28 4.69 -1.91
C SER A 93 -13.71 4.16 -1.78
N PRO A 94 -14.60 4.42 -2.75
CA PRO A 94 -15.83 3.68 -2.87
C PRO A 94 -15.56 2.18 -2.99
N ILE A 95 -16.36 1.37 -2.31
CA ILE A 95 -16.29 -0.09 -2.45
C ILE A 95 -16.71 -0.44 -3.88
N MET A 96 -15.82 -1.12 -4.60
CA MET A 96 -16.10 -1.62 -5.94
C MET A 96 -17.16 -2.72 -5.85
N SER A 97 -18.04 -2.78 -6.85
CA SER A 97 -18.97 -3.90 -6.99
C SER A 97 -18.23 -5.24 -6.95
N GLY A 98 -18.70 -6.15 -6.09
CA GLY A 98 -18.11 -7.47 -5.90
C GLY A 98 -16.84 -7.50 -5.05
N ALA A 99 -16.37 -6.36 -4.53
CA ALA A 99 -15.23 -6.36 -3.63
C ALA A 99 -15.59 -7.00 -2.28
N THR A 100 -14.69 -7.84 -1.77
CA THR A 100 -14.86 -8.60 -0.52
C THR A 100 -13.71 -8.38 0.45
N GLY A 101 -12.64 -7.71 0.00
CA GLY A 101 -11.56 -7.33 0.88
C GLY A 101 -10.66 -6.24 0.30
N SER A 102 -9.73 -5.74 1.12
CA SER A 102 -8.72 -4.79 0.69
C SER A 102 -7.41 -4.96 1.43
N TRP A 103 -6.31 -4.55 0.79
CA TRP A 103 -4.97 -4.56 1.34
C TRP A 103 -4.23 -3.28 0.96
N LEU A 104 -3.08 -3.03 1.61
CA LEU A 104 -2.29 -1.82 1.40
C LEU A 104 -0.88 -2.16 0.90
N ALA A 105 -0.38 -1.32 0.01
CA ALA A 105 1.01 -1.28 -0.44
C ALA A 105 1.61 0.10 -0.16
N ILE A 106 2.86 0.14 0.25
CA ILE A 106 3.67 1.35 0.41
C ILE A 106 4.95 1.13 -0.38
N GLU A 107 5.27 2.03 -1.31
CA GLU A 107 6.43 1.89 -2.20
C GLU A 107 7.17 3.21 -2.37
N SER A 108 8.50 3.15 -2.42
CA SER A 108 9.32 4.29 -2.83
C SER A 108 9.81 4.12 -4.25
N SER A 109 9.97 5.22 -4.98
CA SER A 109 10.56 5.20 -6.32
C SER A 109 12.04 4.75 -6.28
N HIS A 110 12.50 4.15 -7.39
CA HIS A 110 13.90 3.81 -7.59
C HIS A 110 14.40 4.43 -8.91
N PRO A 111 15.40 5.34 -8.88
CA PRO A 111 15.82 6.07 -10.08
C PRO A 111 16.34 5.21 -11.25
N HIS A 112 16.83 4.00 -10.95
CA HIS A 112 17.52 3.14 -11.92
C HIS A 112 16.87 1.76 -12.09
N SER A 113 15.62 1.58 -11.64
CA SER A 113 14.93 0.29 -11.61
C SER A 113 13.43 0.50 -11.74
N GLN A 114 12.76 -0.46 -12.38
CA GLN A 114 11.31 -0.52 -12.41
C GLN A 114 10.72 -1.11 -11.12
N LEU A 115 11.57 -1.69 -10.27
CA LEU A 115 11.17 -2.17 -8.95
C LEU A 115 11.31 -1.06 -7.92
N PRO A 116 10.41 -0.98 -6.93
CA PRO A 116 10.52 0.01 -5.86
C PRO A 116 11.78 -0.21 -5.03
N ALA A 117 12.39 0.89 -4.55
CA ALA A 117 13.60 0.82 -3.74
C ALA A 117 13.30 0.29 -2.34
N GLU A 118 12.15 0.69 -1.80
CA GLU A 118 11.58 0.19 -0.55
C GLU A 118 10.11 -0.17 -0.80
N PHE A 119 9.66 -1.25 -0.17
CA PHE A 119 8.28 -1.69 -0.29
C PHE A 119 7.81 -2.39 0.99
N TYR A 120 6.55 -2.14 1.34
CA TYR A 120 5.87 -2.75 2.47
C TYR A 120 4.44 -3.07 2.06
N THR A 121 3.95 -4.28 2.35
CA THR A 121 2.57 -4.66 2.08
C THR A 121 1.94 -5.25 3.32
N THR A 122 0.62 -5.10 3.47
CA THR A 122 -0.08 -5.74 4.60
C THR A 122 0.04 -7.25 4.53
N ASP A 123 0.13 -7.90 5.68
CA ASP A 123 0.32 -9.35 5.74
C ASP A 123 -0.89 -10.15 5.26
N PHE A 124 -2.08 -9.54 5.34
CA PHE A 124 -3.35 -10.12 4.94
C PHE A 124 -4.23 -9.10 4.21
N ILE A 125 -5.27 -9.63 3.56
CA ILE A 125 -6.39 -8.89 2.99
C ILE A 125 -7.44 -8.76 4.10
N ALA A 126 -7.80 -7.53 4.49
CA ALA A 126 -8.89 -7.30 5.42
C ALA A 126 -10.24 -7.43 4.69
N ALA A 127 -11.24 -8.02 5.34
CA ALA A 127 -12.61 -8.01 4.83
C ALA A 127 -13.16 -6.57 4.86
N ILE A 128 -13.92 -6.20 3.83
CA ILE A 128 -14.53 -4.87 3.69
C ILE A 128 -16.01 -4.93 3.43
#